data_AF-A0AAD0LV92-F1
#
_entry.id   AF-A0AAD0LV92-F1
#
_cell.length_a   1.000
_cell.length_b   1.000
_cell.length_c   1.000
_cell.angle_alpha   90.00
_cell.angle_beta   90.00
_cell.angle_gamma   90.00
#
_symmetry.space_group_name_H-M   'P 1'
#
loop_
_entity.id
_entity.type
_entity.pdbx_description
1 polymer ?
#
loop_
_entity_poly.entity_id
_entity_poly.type
_entity_poly.pdbx_seq_one_letter_code
_entity_poly.pdbx_strand_id
1 'polypeptide(L)'
;MKFRGKHLQSGEQVVAWGDGYIGEMMGKGKNTQQNGSMIVTTARAIFYRAGFFGEVNETIPLKAITSIERKSFMGHRSIRLHTSHDSLEFKSFKKEQDQILVDAIESGRSVTHPLPTSSQVEGFNIMDALTRLAELKSAGHLTEKEFSSKKTELLSRL
;
A
#
# COMPACT_ATOMS: atom_id res chain seq x y z
N MET A 1 -2.10 -3.08 17.14
CA MET A 1 -1.23 -1.95 16.71
C MET A 1 -1.85 -0.64 17.18
N LYS A 2 -1.20 0.11 18.08
CA LYS A 2 -1.76 1.36 18.69
C LYS A 2 -2.09 2.46 17.67
N PHE A 3 -1.45 2.41 16.50
CA PHE A 3 -1.64 3.35 15.39
C PHE A 3 -3.09 3.42 14.89
N ARG A 4 -3.73 2.26 14.64
CA ARG A 4 -5.06 2.20 13.99
C ARG A 4 -6.17 2.92 14.77
N GLY A 5 -6.11 2.91 16.10
CA GLY A 5 -7.15 3.49 16.95
C GLY A 5 -7.01 5.00 17.20
N LYS A 6 -5.87 5.62 16.83
CA LYS A 6 -5.57 7.02 17.18
C LYS A 6 -5.16 7.90 16.00
N HIS A 7 -4.57 7.32 14.95
CA HIS A 7 -3.93 8.10 13.88
C HIS A 7 -4.45 7.78 12.49
N LEU A 8 -5.30 6.76 12.34
CA LEU A 8 -5.95 6.44 11.07
C LEU A 8 -7.08 7.45 10.82
N GLN A 9 -7.06 8.12 9.67
CA GLN A 9 -8.11 9.06 9.30
C GLN A 9 -9.37 8.30 8.86
N SER A 10 -10.54 8.95 8.95
CA SER A 10 -11.80 8.37 8.50
C SER A 10 -11.73 8.00 7.01
N GLY A 11 -12.03 6.75 6.66
CA GLY A 11 -11.96 6.21 5.29
C GLY A 11 -10.56 5.80 4.83
N GLU A 12 -9.53 6.01 5.66
CA GLU A 12 -8.16 5.57 5.38
C GLU A 12 -7.97 4.10 5.81
N GLN A 13 -7.34 3.29 4.96
CA GLN A 13 -7.05 1.88 5.27
C GLN A 13 -5.54 1.64 5.22
N VAL A 14 -5.04 0.82 6.15
CA VAL A 14 -3.64 0.36 6.13
C VAL A 14 -3.51 -0.73 5.07
N VAL A 15 -2.68 -0.50 4.05
CA VAL A 15 -2.44 -1.44 2.94
C VAL A 15 -1.19 -2.27 3.14
N ALA A 16 -0.17 -1.71 3.79
CA ALA A 16 1.07 -2.41 4.13
C ALA A 16 1.69 -1.80 5.38
N TRP A 17 2.51 -2.58 6.08
CA TRP A 17 3.34 -2.06 7.17
C TRP A 17 4.56 -2.96 7.38
N GLY A 18 5.55 -2.42 8.08
CA GLY A 18 6.78 -3.14 8.37
C GLY A 18 7.63 -2.48 9.44
N ASP A 19 8.34 -3.28 10.22
CA ASP A 19 9.20 -2.79 11.30
C ASP A 19 10.59 -2.40 10.79
N GLY A 20 11.16 -1.37 11.41
CA GLY A 20 12.47 -0.85 11.07
C GLY A 20 12.80 0.38 11.90
N TYR A 21 13.54 1.31 11.31
CA TYR A 21 13.97 2.52 11.99
C TYR A 21 14.26 3.67 11.03
N ILE A 22 14.23 4.89 11.55
CA ILE A 22 14.75 6.08 10.88
C ILE A 22 15.97 6.60 11.63
N GLY A 23 16.74 7.48 10.99
CA GLY A 23 17.94 8.09 11.58
C GLY A 23 19.18 7.19 11.50
N GLU A 24 20.16 7.48 12.35
CA GLU A 24 21.49 6.87 12.36
C GLU A 24 21.91 6.42 13.76
N MET A 25 22.62 5.29 13.83
CA MET A 25 23.07 4.68 15.08
C MET A 25 24.02 5.59 15.89
N MET A 26 24.80 6.43 15.19
CA MET A 26 25.67 7.45 15.79
C MET A 26 25.12 8.87 15.63
N GLY A 27 23.84 8.99 15.21
CA GLY A 27 23.18 10.28 15.07
C GLY A 27 22.93 10.95 16.41
N LYS A 28 22.87 12.29 16.41
CA LYS A 28 22.57 13.10 17.60
C LYS A 28 21.24 13.83 17.44
N GLY A 29 20.53 14.02 18.54
CA GLY A 29 19.25 14.76 18.57
C GLY A 29 18.21 14.11 17.66
N LYS A 30 17.67 14.88 16.70
CA LYS A 30 16.68 14.42 15.72
C LYS A 30 17.18 13.33 14.76
N ASN A 31 18.50 13.18 14.59
CA ASN A 31 19.08 12.16 13.72
C ASN A 31 19.38 10.85 14.47
N THR A 32 19.15 10.80 15.78
CA THR A 32 19.32 9.58 16.57
C THR A 32 18.40 8.49 16.04
N GLN A 33 18.89 7.25 15.97
CA GLN A 33 18.09 6.13 15.54
C GLN A 33 16.79 6.00 16.34
N GLN A 34 15.67 6.00 15.63
CA GLN A 34 14.34 5.77 16.19
C GLN A 34 13.77 4.48 15.62
N ASN A 35 13.62 3.45 16.45
CA ASN A 35 12.98 2.19 16.04
C ASN A 35 11.47 2.33 16.06
N GLY A 36 10.80 1.88 15.00
CA GLY A 36 9.36 2.01 14.81
C GLY A 36 8.89 1.20 13.60
N SER A 37 7.71 1.55 13.07
CA SER A 37 7.14 0.88 11.92
C SER A 37 6.85 1.88 10.81
N MET A 38 7.18 1.50 9.57
CA MET A 38 6.63 2.14 8.39
C MET A 38 5.23 1.59 8.15
N ILE A 39 4.27 2.48 7.92
CA ILE A 39 2.87 2.15 7.69
C ILE A 39 2.47 2.86 6.39
N VAL A 40 1.95 2.09 5.44
CA VAL A 40 1.43 2.61 4.19
C VAL A 40 -0.08 2.48 4.25
N THR A 41 -0.76 3.58 4.00
CA THR A 41 -2.21 3.62 3.88
C THR A 41 -2.63 3.89 2.45
N THR A 42 -3.94 3.94 2.20
CA THR A 42 -4.49 4.39 0.92
C THR A 42 -4.15 5.84 0.56
N ALA A 43 -3.64 6.65 1.51
CA ALA A 43 -3.41 8.08 1.30
C ALA A 43 -1.96 8.54 1.57
N ARG A 44 -1.22 7.88 2.46
CA ARG A 44 0.09 8.34 2.94
C ARG A 44 0.99 7.20 3.39
N ALA A 45 2.30 7.45 3.34
CA ALA A 45 3.32 6.68 4.04
C ALA A 45 3.63 7.36 5.37
N ILE A 46 3.76 6.57 6.43
CA ILE A 46 3.87 7.06 7.80
C ILE A 46 4.92 6.26 8.54
N PHE A 47 5.95 6.92 9.06
CA PHE A 47 6.80 6.33 10.08
C PHE A 47 6.21 6.61 11.46
N TYR A 48 5.90 5.55 12.20
CA TYR A 48 5.30 5.62 13.51
C TYR A 48 6.15 4.93 14.57
N ARG A 49 6.44 5.64 15.66
CA ARG A 49 7.03 5.10 16.88
C ARG A 49 6.24 5.56 18.08
N ALA A 50 5.66 4.59 18.79
CA ALA A 50 5.13 4.81 20.13
C ALA A 50 6.25 4.61 21.16
N GLY A 51 6.63 5.66 21.88
CA GLY A 51 7.60 5.59 22.97
C GLY A 51 7.03 6.14 24.29
N PHE A 52 7.61 5.72 25.42
CA PHE A 52 7.26 6.25 26.74
C PHE A 52 7.68 7.72 26.91
N PHE A 53 8.75 8.12 26.21
CA PHE A 53 9.34 9.47 26.27
C PHE A 53 9.02 10.33 25.03
N GLY A 54 8.03 9.94 24.23
CA GLY A 54 7.63 10.70 23.04
C GLY A 54 7.12 9.81 21.92
N GLU A 55 6.30 10.42 21.06
CA GLU A 55 5.73 9.80 19.87
C GLU A 55 6.39 10.43 18.63
N VAL A 56 6.83 9.59 17.70
CA VAL A 56 7.27 10.03 16.38
C VAL A 56 6.22 9.62 15.37
N ASN A 57 5.71 10.59 14.61
CA ASN A 57 4.73 10.39 13.56
C ASN A 57 5.11 11.25 12.36
N GLU A 58 6.00 10.73 11.53
CA GLU A 58 6.40 11.40 10.30
C GLU A 58 5.53 10.89 9.14
N THR A 59 4.88 11.80 8.44
CA THR A 59 3.88 11.48 7.43
C THR A 59 4.25 12.11 6.09
N ILE A 60 4.21 11.33 5.02
CA ILE A 60 4.32 11.80 3.64
C ILE A 60 3.08 11.35 2.84
N PRO A 61 2.27 12.29 2.30
CA PRO A 61 1.19 11.94 1.38
C PRO A 61 1.73 11.20 0.16
N LEU A 62 1.06 10.12 -0.28
CA LEU A 62 1.55 9.34 -1.43
C LEU A 62 1.66 10.18 -2.70
N LYS A 63 0.72 11.11 -2.90
CA LYS A 63 0.73 12.06 -4.01
C LYS A 63 1.88 13.06 -4.01
N ALA A 64 2.54 13.26 -2.86
CA ALA A 64 3.65 14.19 -2.72
C ALA A 64 5.01 13.51 -2.95
N ILE A 65 5.03 12.18 -3.05
CA ILE A 65 6.24 11.40 -3.31
C ILE A 65 6.62 11.55 -4.77
N THR A 66 7.74 12.21 -5.02
CA THR A 66 8.27 12.44 -6.38
C THR A 66 9.10 11.25 -6.85
N SER A 67 9.83 10.59 -5.95
CA SER A 67 10.61 9.39 -6.26
C SER A 67 10.82 8.49 -5.02
N ILE A 68 11.12 7.23 -5.29
CA ILE A 68 11.44 6.21 -4.28
C ILE A 68 12.82 5.63 -4.61
N GLU A 69 13.75 5.75 -3.68
CA GLU A 69 15.09 5.20 -3.77
C GLU A 69 15.23 3.97 -2.87
N ARG A 70 15.87 2.92 -3.38
CA ARG A 70 16.10 1.67 -2.66
C ARG A 70 17.59 1.37 -2.61
N LYS A 71 18.12 1.12 -1.42
CA LYS A 71 19.52 0.70 -1.21
C LYS A 71 19.57 -0.57 -0.38
N SER A 72 20.59 -1.39 -0.62
CA SER A 72 20.86 -2.60 0.14
C SER A 72 22.36 -2.64 0.42
N PHE A 73 22.76 -2.58 1.68
CA PHE A 73 24.16 -2.56 2.09
C PHE A 73 24.35 -3.37 3.38
N MET A 74 25.25 -4.36 3.37
CA MET A 74 25.61 -5.17 4.55
C MET A 74 24.40 -5.74 5.33
N GLY A 75 23.39 -6.25 4.63
CA GLY A 75 22.17 -6.80 5.26
C GLY A 75 21.15 -5.76 5.72
N HIS A 76 21.54 -4.48 5.80
CA HIS A 76 20.61 -3.37 5.94
C HIS A 76 20.03 -3.02 4.58
N ARG A 77 18.77 -2.61 4.60
CA ARG A 77 18.03 -2.16 3.44
C ARG A 77 17.44 -0.81 3.76
N SER A 78 17.42 0.10 2.81
CA SER A 78 16.80 1.41 3.00
C SER A 78 15.87 1.78 1.85
N ILE A 79 14.74 2.35 2.23
CA ILE A 79 13.74 2.95 1.37
C ILE A 79 13.75 4.44 1.68
N ARG A 80 14.13 5.27 0.71
CA ARG A 80 14.08 6.72 0.82
C ARG A 80 12.98 7.27 -0.06
N LEU A 81 12.02 7.94 0.56
CA LEU A 81 10.93 8.64 -0.11
C LEU A 81 11.36 10.08 -0.29
N HIS A 82 11.37 10.56 -1.53
CA HIS A 82 11.66 11.95 -1.83
C HIS A 82 10.38 12.71 -2.12
N THR A 83 10.31 13.96 -1.65
CA THR A 83 9.28 14.93 -1.98
C THR A 83 9.95 16.19 -2.53
N SER A 84 9.17 17.23 -2.85
CA SER A 84 9.73 18.48 -3.36
C SER A 84 10.61 19.24 -2.35
N HIS A 85 10.37 19.07 -1.05
CA HIS A 85 11.04 19.86 -0.01
C HIS A 85 11.69 19.02 1.10
N ASP A 86 11.49 17.70 1.09
CA ASP A 86 11.94 16.83 2.16
C ASP A 86 12.13 15.38 1.69
N SER A 87 12.77 14.56 2.52
CA SER A 87 12.91 13.13 2.30
C SER A 87 12.81 12.34 3.60
N LEU A 88 12.21 11.15 3.53
CA LEU A 88 12.15 10.20 4.64
C LEU A 88 12.93 8.95 4.28
N GLU A 89 13.96 8.62 5.07
CA GLU A 89 14.71 7.37 4.92
C GLU A 89 14.33 6.38 6.01
N PHE A 90 13.70 5.29 5.60
CA PHE A 90 13.38 4.14 6.44
C PHE A 90 14.36 3.01 6.18
N LYS A 91 14.86 2.40 7.25
CA LYS A 91 15.83 1.32 7.22
C LYS A 91 15.23 0.06 7.84
N SER A 92 15.47 -1.08 7.22
CA SER A 92 14.99 -2.40 7.65
C SER A 92 16.03 -3.48 7.36
N PHE A 93 15.77 -4.69 7.86
CA PHE A 93 16.58 -5.89 7.60
C PHE A 93 15.83 -6.93 6.76
N LYS A 94 14.52 -6.75 6.52
CA LYS A 94 13.64 -7.78 5.94
C LYS A 94 13.33 -7.43 4.49
N LYS A 95 13.90 -8.21 3.56
CA LYS A 95 13.72 -8.00 2.11
C LYS A 95 12.26 -8.05 1.65
N GLU A 96 11.51 -9.06 2.08
CA GLU A 96 10.11 -9.26 1.67
C GLU A 96 9.23 -8.09 2.13
N GLN A 97 9.45 -7.63 3.35
CA GLN A 97 8.74 -6.50 3.93
C GLN A 97 9.00 -5.22 3.14
N ASP A 98 10.26 -4.94 2.78
CA ASP A 98 10.59 -3.76 1.97
C ASP A 98 9.91 -3.79 0.61
N GLN A 99 9.85 -4.96 -0.02
CA GLN A 99 9.20 -5.12 -1.30
C GLN A 99 7.71 -4.80 -1.19
N ILE A 100 7.02 -5.37 -0.20
CA ILE A 100 5.60 -5.11 0.08
C ILE A 100 5.35 -3.62 0.35
N LEU A 101 6.22 -2.97 1.13
CA LEU A 101 6.12 -1.54 1.43
C LEU A 101 6.27 -0.69 0.17
N VAL A 102 7.29 -0.95 -0.65
CA VAL A 102 7.51 -0.16 -1.86
C VAL A 102 6.39 -0.37 -2.87
N ASP A 103 5.93 -1.61 -3.08
CA ASP A 103 4.84 -1.91 -4.00
C ASP A 103 3.53 -1.22 -3.59
N ALA A 104 3.26 -1.15 -2.28
CA ALA A 104 2.12 -0.41 -1.75
C ALA A 104 2.21 1.10 -2.00
N ILE A 105 3.40 1.69 -1.78
CA ILE A 105 3.63 3.14 -1.99
C ILE A 105 3.53 3.47 -3.49
N GLU A 106 4.15 2.64 -4.34
CA GLU A 106 4.09 2.73 -5.80
C GLU A 106 2.65 2.66 -6.33
N SER A 107 1.88 1.69 -5.82
CA SER A 107 0.48 1.52 -6.21
C SER A 107 -0.35 2.73 -5.83
N GLY A 108 -0.18 3.26 -4.62
CA GLY A 108 -0.96 4.40 -4.14
C GLY A 108 -0.54 5.76 -4.72
N ARG A 109 0.71 5.94 -5.19
CA ARG A 109 1.12 7.18 -5.91
C ARG A 109 0.68 7.18 -7.38
N SER A 110 0.60 6.00 -7.99
CA SER A 110 0.25 5.80 -9.41
C SER A 110 -1.23 6.06 -9.72
N VAL A 111 -2.09 6.23 -8.71
CA VAL A 111 -3.53 6.58 -8.87
C VAL A 111 -3.73 7.97 -9.54
N THR A 112 -2.64 8.72 -9.79
CA THR A 112 -2.66 9.96 -10.59
C THR A 112 -2.58 9.72 -12.10
N HIS A 113 -2.44 8.46 -12.56
CA HIS A 113 -2.72 8.07 -13.95
C HIS A 113 -4.02 7.25 -13.98
N PRO A 114 -5.09 7.72 -14.63
CA PRO A 114 -6.28 6.90 -14.82
C PRO A 114 -5.95 5.84 -15.87
N LEU A 115 -5.49 4.66 -15.42
CA LEU A 115 -5.85 3.42 -16.08
C LEU A 115 -7.01 2.80 -15.29
N PRO A 116 -8.04 2.26 -15.97
CA PRO A 116 -9.23 1.75 -15.31
C PRO A 116 -8.89 0.41 -14.66
N THR A 117 -8.40 0.43 -13.42
CA THR A 117 -8.28 -0.79 -12.61
C THR A 117 -9.33 -0.73 -11.51
N SER A 118 -10.50 -1.26 -11.87
CA SER A 118 -11.47 -1.96 -11.02
C SER A 118 -11.06 -2.08 -9.55
N SER A 119 -11.54 -1.16 -8.72
CA SER A 119 -11.59 -1.32 -7.26
C SER A 119 -12.37 -2.60 -6.93
N GLN A 120 -11.66 -3.60 -6.39
CA GLN A 120 -12.31 -4.65 -5.62
C GLN A 120 -12.70 -4.06 -4.27
N VAL A 121 -13.99 -3.77 -4.11
CA VAL A 121 -14.65 -3.75 -2.81
C VAL A 121 -15.79 -4.74 -2.91
N GLU A 122 -15.79 -5.69 -1.99
CA GLU A 122 -16.76 -6.76 -1.84
C GLU A 122 -18.18 -6.19 -1.61
N GLY A 123 -18.87 -5.92 -2.71
CA GLY A 123 -20.26 -6.27 -2.88
C GLY A 123 -20.27 -7.12 -4.15
N PHE A 124 -20.42 -8.43 -4.02
CA PHE A 124 -20.53 -9.30 -5.19
C PHE A 124 -21.86 -9.01 -5.87
N ASN A 125 -21.91 -7.95 -6.67
CA ASN A 125 -23.07 -7.62 -7.48
C ASN A 125 -23.11 -8.67 -8.58
N ILE A 126 -23.93 -9.70 -8.37
CA ILE A 126 -24.13 -10.80 -9.33
C ILE A 126 -24.49 -10.24 -10.71
N MET A 127 -25.16 -9.08 -10.75
CA MET A 127 -25.46 -8.34 -11.97
C MET A 127 -24.22 -7.80 -12.70
N ASP A 128 -23.19 -7.35 -11.98
CA ASP A 128 -21.92 -6.92 -12.58
C ASP A 128 -21.10 -8.12 -13.09
N ALA A 129 -21.16 -9.25 -12.38
CA ALA A 129 -20.56 -10.50 -12.82
C ALA A 129 -21.23 -11.03 -14.11
N LEU A 130 -22.55 -10.91 -14.23
CA LEU A 130 -23.30 -11.26 -15.44
C LEU A 130 -22.93 -10.35 -16.63
N THR A 131 -22.72 -9.06 -16.38
CA THR A 131 -22.28 -8.10 -17.40
C THR A 131 -20.88 -8.46 -17.94
N ARG A 132 -19.91 -8.70 -17.04
CA ARG A 132 -18.56 -9.14 -17.42
C ARG A 132 -18.55 -10.49 -18.15
N LEU A 133 -19.44 -11.41 -17.78
CA LEU A 133 -19.61 -12.70 -18.47
C LEU A 133 -20.06 -12.50 -19.92
N ALA A 134 -21.00 -11.57 -20.16
CA ALA A 134 -21.49 -11.25 -21.50
C ALA A 134 -20.42 -10.58 -22.36
N GLU A 135 -19.62 -9.70 -21.76
CA GLU A 135 -18.46 -9.07 -22.41
C GLU A 135 -17.44 -10.12 -22.86
N LEU A 136 -17.07 -11.07 -21.99
CA LEU A 136 -16.13 -12.14 -22.31
C LEU A 136 -16.63 -13.09 -23.42
N LYS A 137 -17.95 -13.35 -23.48
CA LYS A 137 -18.56 -14.05 -24.61
C LYS A 137 -18.46 -13.24 -25.90
N SER A 138 -18.80 -11.95 -25.85
CA SER A 138 -18.77 -11.07 -27.03
C SER A 138 -17.37 -10.88 -27.59
N ALA A 139 -16.35 -10.94 -26.73
CA ALA A 139 -14.94 -10.91 -27.09
C ALA A 139 -14.41 -12.27 -27.62
N GLY A 140 -15.26 -13.32 -27.69
CA GLY A 140 -14.89 -14.63 -28.22
C GLY A 140 -14.00 -15.46 -27.30
N HIS A 141 -13.81 -15.04 -26.04
CA HIS A 141 -12.98 -15.75 -25.05
C HIS A 141 -13.70 -16.93 -24.39
N LEU A 142 -15.02 -17.06 -24.59
CA LEU A 142 -15.85 -18.12 -24.05
C LEU A 142 -16.69 -18.76 -25.15
N THR A 143 -16.79 -20.08 -25.14
CA THR A 143 -17.75 -20.79 -25.98
C THR A 143 -19.17 -20.66 -25.43
N GLU A 144 -20.20 -20.81 -26.27
CA GLU A 144 -21.61 -20.70 -25.86
C GLU A 144 -21.96 -21.65 -24.69
N LYS A 145 -21.34 -22.84 -24.68
CA LYS A 145 -21.54 -23.86 -23.65
C LYS A 145 -20.98 -23.42 -22.30
N GLU A 146 -19.78 -22.83 -22.28
CA GLU A 146 -19.13 -22.34 -21.06
C GLU A 146 -19.86 -21.11 -20.50
N PHE A 147 -20.31 -20.22 -21.38
CA PHE A 147 -21.11 -19.06 -21.03
C PHE A 147 -22.44 -19.47 -20.37
N SER A 148 -23.18 -20.39 -20.98
CA SER A 148 -24.48 -20.85 -20.45
C SER A 148 -24.35 -21.53 -19.07
N SER A 149 -23.33 -22.36 -18.89
CA SER A 149 -23.05 -23.02 -17.61
C SER A 149 -22.73 -22.02 -16.51
N LYS A 150 -21.86 -21.05 -16.79
CA LYS A 150 -21.45 -20.02 -15.80
C LYS A 150 -22.56 -19.02 -15.50
N LYS A 151 -23.38 -18.65 -16.49
CA LYS A 151 -24.55 -17.79 -16.30
C LYS A 151 -25.57 -18.44 -15.36
N THR A 152 -25.84 -19.73 -15.54
CA THR A 152 -26.79 -20.48 -14.69
C THR A 152 -26.25 -20.62 -13.26
N GLU A 153 -24.95 -20.87 -13.11
CA GLU A 153 -24.28 -20.91 -11.80
C GLU A 153 -24.38 -19.56 -11.08
N LEU A 154 -24.17 -18.44 -11.78
CA LEU A 154 -24.26 -17.10 -11.21
C LEU A 154 -25.70 -16.71 -10.85
N LEU A 155 -26.68 -17.05 -11.70
CA LEU A 155 -28.10 -16.83 -11.41
C LEU A 155 -28.62 -17.68 -10.24
N SER A 156 -28.03 -18.84 -9.98
CA SER A 156 -28.41 -19.70 -8.85
C SER A 156 -27.89 -19.19 -7.50
N ARG A 157 -27.01 -18.18 -7.50
CA ARG A 157 -26.45 -17.55 -6.30
C ARG A 157 -27.16 -16.25 -5.91
N LEU A 158 -28.17 -15.84 -6.70
CA LEU A 158 -29.14 -14.79 -6.39
C LEU A 158 -30.19 -15.33 -5.41
#